data_AF-A0AAJ7S6I4-F1
#
_entry.id   AF-A0AAJ7S6I4-F1
#
_cell.length_a   1.000
_cell.length_b   1.000
_cell.length_c   1.000
_cell.angle_alpha   90.00
_cell.angle_beta   90.00
_cell.angle_gamma   90.00
#
_symmetry.space_group_name_H-M   'P 1'
#
loop_
_entity.id
_entity.type
_entity.pdbx_description
1 polymer ?
#
loop_
_entity_poly.entity_id
_entity_poly.type
_entity_poly.pdbx_seq_one_letter_code
_entity_poly.pdbx_strand_id
1 'polypeptide(L)'
;MWPRLRRPCRPWSIILFIVLLMGIYFVWPWKRQQYEDSRNDYVSLRLLDNQRDYIDRKGVHVVVGHYIGDSVDPLKSPNITKDLINKNMFNPLPFEGRNGNPVLVPAKDFYKMQQLFQINRFNLMASDRIPLNRSLPDVRRKGCIKRYSALGNLPATSVIIVFHNEAWSTLLRTVYSVINRSPRHLLKEIILVDDNSDRGFLKNALDEHVKNLNVSTKVLRSGKRVGLVNARLLGANEAKGEVLTFLDAHCECTVGWLEPLLEAVSKNRTRVVSPVIDIINDDTFSYTRSFELHWGAFNWDLHFRWLTLNGRLLKERRENIVEPFKSPAMAGGLFSMNREYFFELGSYDDQMKIWGGENLEMSFRVWQCGGSVEIAPCSHVGHLFRKSSPYTFPGGVGEILYGNLARVALVWMDEWAEFYFKFNAEAARLRDKQPVRSRLELRKKLQCKSFEWYLDNVWPEHFFPKSDRFFGKIVHVSSNKCLMRPTAKGTYSQPSGYAILESCALRPLLSQMFVMTRDGIIMTDESVCLDAPENDTQHKTPKVKIMACSGHNRQKWQYDEQTKILLHTSTGMCLQSKDDESPVIAACTKTINQKWLLESIPWK
;
A
#
# COMPACT_ATOMS: atom_id res chain seq x y z
N MET A 1 37.58 -22.39 83.35
CA MET A 1 38.89 -22.00 82.78
C MET A 1 38.77 -21.85 81.27
N TRP A 2 38.96 -20.61 80.82
CA TRP A 2 39.34 -20.11 79.49
C TRP A 2 38.47 -20.29 78.22
N PRO A 3 38.50 -19.28 77.32
CA PRO A 3 37.47 -19.04 76.31
C PRO A 3 37.92 -19.43 74.88
N ARG A 4 36.96 -19.84 74.03
CA ARG A 4 37.23 -20.16 72.61
C ARG A 4 37.30 -18.89 71.75
N LEU A 5 38.45 -18.73 71.08
CA LEU A 5 38.78 -17.69 70.11
C LEU A 5 37.80 -17.61 68.92
N ARG A 6 37.51 -16.37 68.50
CA ARG A 6 36.86 -16.03 67.21
C ARG A 6 37.82 -16.29 66.04
N ARG A 7 37.33 -16.91 64.97
CA ARG A 7 38.04 -17.05 63.68
C ARG A 7 37.92 -15.76 62.84
N PRO A 8 38.94 -15.37 62.05
CA PRO A 8 38.91 -14.15 61.24
C PRO A 8 38.22 -14.39 59.88
N CYS A 9 37.40 -13.42 59.45
CA CYS A 9 36.82 -13.38 58.09
C CYS A 9 37.92 -13.22 57.03
N ARG A 10 37.92 -14.09 56.02
CA ARG A 10 38.86 -14.02 54.89
C ARG A 10 38.52 -12.83 53.97
N PRO A 11 39.52 -12.03 53.54
CA PRO A 11 39.32 -10.79 52.77
C PRO A 11 38.86 -11.01 51.32
N TRP A 12 38.84 -12.25 50.84
CA TRP A 12 38.45 -12.58 49.46
C TRP A 12 36.97 -12.32 49.15
N SER A 13 36.08 -12.48 50.13
CA SER A 13 34.65 -12.25 49.95
C SER A 13 34.33 -10.77 49.71
N ILE A 14 35.13 -9.86 50.29
CA ILE A 14 34.96 -8.41 50.15
C ILE A 14 35.47 -7.96 48.77
N ILE A 15 36.60 -8.50 48.31
CA ILE A 15 37.16 -8.17 47.00
C ILE A 15 36.21 -8.62 45.87
N LEU A 16 35.63 -9.82 45.97
CA LEU A 16 34.68 -10.31 44.97
C LEU A 16 33.43 -9.42 44.89
N PHE A 17 32.96 -8.93 46.03
CA PHE A 17 31.81 -8.03 46.11
C PHE A 17 32.10 -6.64 45.51
N ILE A 18 33.31 -6.11 45.72
CA ILE A 18 33.76 -4.84 45.15
C ILE A 18 33.91 -4.94 43.63
N VAL A 19 34.46 -6.04 43.10
CA VAL A 19 34.58 -6.24 41.64
C VAL A 19 33.21 -6.38 40.98
N LEU A 20 32.26 -7.06 41.62
CA LEU A 20 30.87 -7.14 41.17
C LEU A 20 30.19 -5.76 41.17
N LEU A 21 30.39 -4.97 42.22
CA LEU A 21 29.86 -3.60 42.30
C LEU A 21 30.46 -2.67 41.25
N MET A 22 31.77 -2.76 40.97
CA MET A 22 32.39 -1.98 39.89
C MET A 22 31.91 -2.41 38.50
N GLY A 23 31.73 -3.72 38.25
CA GLY A 23 31.16 -4.21 37.00
C GLY A 23 29.74 -3.68 36.76
N ILE A 24 28.93 -3.59 37.82
CA ILE A 24 27.60 -2.97 37.79
C ILE A 24 27.72 -1.46 37.55
N TYR A 25 28.66 -0.77 38.20
CA TYR A 25 28.81 0.69 38.09
C TYR A 25 29.34 1.17 36.73
N PHE A 26 30.15 0.36 36.03
CA PHE A 26 30.70 0.72 34.71
C PHE A 26 29.87 0.20 33.52
N VAL A 27 29.18 -0.94 33.65
CA VAL A 27 28.37 -1.51 32.54
C VAL A 27 26.96 -0.90 32.50
N TRP A 28 26.41 -0.49 33.64
CA TRP A 28 25.05 0.08 33.71
C TRP A 28 24.93 1.44 33.02
N PRO A 29 25.88 2.40 33.15
CA PRO A 29 25.80 3.67 32.43
C PRO A 29 25.87 3.48 30.91
N TRP A 30 26.68 2.54 30.43
CA TRP A 30 26.83 2.28 29.00
C TRP A 30 25.58 1.63 28.38
N LYS A 31 24.97 0.65 29.07
CA LYS A 31 23.67 0.09 28.67
C LYS A 31 22.54 1.12 28.78
N ARG A 32 22.57 2.02 29.77
CA ARG A 32 21.54 3.06 29.95
C ARG A 32 21.61 4.10 28.84
N GLN A 33 22.81 4.48 28.39
CA GLN A 33 22.98 5.41 27.27
C GLN A 33 22.53 4.79 25.94
N GLN A 34 22.78 3.49 25.73
CA GLN A 34 22.25 2.75 24.57
C GLN A 34 20.71 2.57 24.61
N TYR A 35 20.12 2.48 25.81
CA TYR A 35 18.68 2.36 26.04
C TYR A 35 17.94 3.71 26.01
N GLU A 36 18.62 4.81 26.33
CA GLU A 36 18.07 6.18 26.21
C GLU A 36 18.11 6.67 24.75
N ASP A 37 19.12 6.29 23.95
CA ASP A 37 19.15 6.61 22.52
C ASP A 37 18.04 5.86 21.74
N SER A 38 17.61 4.68 22.21
CA SER A 38 16.49 3.93 21.62
C SER A 38 15.09 4.42 22.05
N ARG A 39 14.97 5.21 23.12
CA ARG A 39 13.68 5.80 23.55
C ARG A 39 13.33 7.09 22.83
N ASN A 40 14.32 7.76 22.23
CA ASN A 40 14.07 8.95 21.40
C ASN A 40 13.42 8.63 20.05
N ASP A 41 13.17 7.35 19.74
CA ASP A 41 12.46 6.91 18.53
C ASP A 41 10.95 6.71 18.73
N TYR A 42 10.41 6.96 19.94
CA TYR A 42 8.97 6.85 20.21
C TYR A 42 8.42 8.15 20.81
N VAL A 43 7.91 9.03 19.93
CA VAL A 43 7.05 10.14 20.36
C VAL A 43 5.70 9.55 20.77
N SER A 44 5.36 9.57 22.06
CA SER A 44 4.02 9.22 22.52
C SER A 44 3.05 10.36 22.17
N LEU A 45 2.34 10.23 21.05
CA LEU A 45 1.18 11.09 20.77
C LEU A 45 0.07 10.72 21.76
N ARG A 46 -0.27 11.61 22.69
CA ARG A 46 -1.53 11.52 23.44
C ARG A 46 -2.66 11.84 22.45
N LEU A 47 -3.32 10.81 21.94
CA LEU A 47 -4.42 10.91 20.97
C LEU A 47 -5.73 11.20 21.71
N LEU A 48 -6.51 12.16 21.20
CA LEU A 48 -7.88 12.45 21.65
C LEU A 48 -8.85 11.43 21.01
N ASP A 49 -9.99 11.16 21.66
CA ASP A 49 -10.88 10.01 21.41
C ASP A 49 -11.43 9.83 19.97
N ASN A 50 -11.26 10.81 19.08
CA ASN A 50 -11.79 10.80 17.71
C ASN A 50 -10.78 10.30 16.64
N GLN A 51 -9.56 9.90 17.01
CA GLN A 51 -8.56 9.34 16.07
C GLN A 51 -8.60 7.79 15.95
N ARG A 52 -9.57 7.13 16.60
CA ARG A 52 -9.69 5.66 16.64
C ARG A 52 -9.99 5.01 15.28
N ASP A 53 -10.49 5.77 14.32
CA ASP A 53 -10.83 5.23 12.99
C ASP A 53 -9.60 4.87 12.13
N TYR A 54 -8.42 5.41 12.46
CA TYR A 54 -7.19 5.17 11.70
C TYR A 54 -6.02 4.68 12.58
N ILE A 55 -6.16 4.78 13.91
CA ILE A 55 -5.18 4.29 14.88
C ILE A 55 -5.96 3.67 16.06
N ASP A 56 -6.10 2.35 16.10
CA ASP A 56 -6.63 1.66 17.30
C ASP A 56 -5.49 1.32 18.28
N ARG A 57 -5.81 0.71 19.43
CA ARG A 57 -4.80 0.24 20.41
C ARG A 57 -3.80 -0.79 19.82
N LYS A 58 -3.98 -1.24 18.58
CA LYS A 58 -3.18 -2.26 17.86
C LYS A 58 -2.41 -1.68 16.66
N GLY A 59 -2.51 -0.38 16.35
CA GLY A 59 -1.65 0.32 15.38
C GLY A 59 -2.39 1.09 14.29
N VAL A 60 -1.64 1.66 13.34
CA VAL A 60 -2.18 2.40 12.19
C VAL A 60 -2.91 1.44 11.24
N HIS A 61 -4.15 1.74 10.89
CA HIS A 61 -4.85 1.06 9.81
C HIS A 61 -4.35 1.61 8.48
N VAL A 62 -3.55 0.83 7.74
CA VAL A 62 -3.17 1.17 6.36
C VAL A 62 -4.43 1.08 5.51
N VAL A 63 -5.06 2.21 5.23
CA VAL A 63 -6.16 2.26 4.27
C VAL A 63 -5.51 2.18 2.88
N VAL A 64 -5.47 0.97 2.31
CA VAL A 64 -5.41 0.82 0.86
C VAL A 64 -6.62 1.59 0.33
N GLY A 65 -6.41 2.51 -0.61
CA GLY A 65 -7.48 3.09 -1.42
C GLY A 65 -8.22 1.98 -2.14
N HIS A 66 -9.12 1.31 -1.43
CA HIS A 66 -9.92 0.23 -1.92
C HIS A 66 -11.13 0.90 -2.53
N TYR A 67 -11.19 0.91 -3.86
CA TYR A 67 -12.38 1.31 -4.57
C TYR A 67 -13.52 0.37 -4.16
N ILE A 68 -14.37 0.83 -3.24
CA ILE A 68 -15.67 0.23 -3.00
C ILE A 68 -16.57 0.93 -4.03
N GLY A 69 -17.08 0.21 -5.03
CA GLY A 69 -18.11 0.75 -5.93
C GLY A 69 -19.24 1.39 -5.10
N ASP A 70 -19.91 2.46 -5.53
CA ASP A 70 -20.16 3.01 -6.86
C ASP A 70 -19.58 4.41 -7.03
N SER A 71 -19.30 4.80 -8.28
CA SER A 71 -19.13 6.21 -8.65
C SER A 71 -20.49 6.90 -8.49
N VAL A 72 -20.62 7.71 -7.45
CA VAL A 72 -21.84 8.47 -7.22
C VAL A 72 -21.63 9.88 -7.77
N ASP A 73 -22.33 10.19 -8.86
CA ASP A 73 -22.43 11.55 -9.40
C ASP A 73 -23.00 12.48 -8.30
N PRO A 74 -22.24 13.51 -7.86
CA PRO A 74 -22.72 14.44 -6.85
C PRO A 74 -24.06 15.09 -7.22
N LEU A 75 -24.32 15.33 -8.52
CA LEU A 75 -25.57 15.92 -8.99
C LEU A 75 -26.78 14.98 -8.86
N LYS A 76 -26.57 13.68 -8.67
CA LYS A 76 -27.64 12.72 -8.36
C LYS A 76 -27.96 12.65 -6.86
N SER A 77 -27.19 13.34 -6.02
CA SER A 77 -27.49 13.43 -4.59
C SER A 77 -28.58 14.49 -4.37
N PRO A 78 -29.70 14.14 -3.70
CA PRO A 78 -30.71 15.14 -3.37
C PRO A 78 -30.04 16.24 -2.53
N ASN A 79 -30.20 17.50 -2.95
CA ASN A 79 -29.69 18.74 -2.33
C ASN A 79 -28.37 19.32 -2.86
N ILE A 80 -27.70 18.79 -3.89
CA ILE A 80 -26.49 19.44 -4.44
C ILE A 80 -26.81 20.20 -5.73
N THR A 81 -26.67 21.53 -5.72
CA THR A 81 -26.89 22.39 -6.90
C THR A 81 -25.59 22.66 -7.66
N LYS A 82 -25.71 22.99 -8.95
CA LYS A 82 -24.57 23.40 -9.78
C LYS A 82 -23.88 24.65 -9.23
N ASP A 83 -24.63 25.57 -8.65
CA ASP A 83 -24.08 26.77 -8.01
C ASP A 83 -23.25 26.42 -6.78
N LEU A 84 -23.72 25.46 -5.96
CA LEU A 84 -22.97 25.00 -4.79
C LEU A 84 -21.65 24.32 -5.19
N ILE A 85 -21.65 23.49 -6.23
CA ILE A 85 -20.43 22.82 -6.75
C ILE A 85 -19.42 23.85 -7.30
N ASN A 86 -19.90 24.93 -7.92
CA ASN A 86 -19.05 25.97 -8.47
C ASN A 86 -18.62 27.03 -7.45
N LYS A 87 -19.18 27.01 -6.24
CA LYS A 87 -18.79 27.94 -5.18
C LYS A 87 -17.46 27.52 -4.57
N ASN A 88 -16.41 28.32 -4.82
CA ASN A 88 -15.16 28.18 -4.09
C ASN A 88 -15.34 28.75 -2.67
N MET A 89 -15.38 27.88 -1.66
CA MET A 89 -15.53 28.27 -0.24
C MET A 89 -14.19 28.34 0.50
N PHE A 90 -13.07 28.37 -0.23
CA PHE A 90 -11.75 28.49 0.34
C PHE A 90 -11.62 29.76 1.19
N ASN A 91 -11.50 29.57 2.50
CA ASN A 91 -11.39 30.63 3.49
C ASN A 91 -10.49 30.13 4.64
N PRO A 92 -9.16 30.14 4.44
CA PRO A 92 -8.23 29.53 5.37
C PRO A 92 -8.19 30.31 6.68
N LEU A 93 -8.21 29.58 7.80
CA LEU A 93 -8.03 30.15 9.13
C LEU A 93 -6.59 29.97 9.58
N PRO A 94 -5.98 31.00 10.19
CA PRO A 94 -4.64 30.89 10.73
C PRO A 94 -4.50 29.69 11.67
N PHE A 95 -3.41 28.94 11.52
CA PHE A 95 -3.04 27.79 12.34
C PHE A 95 -3.93 26.54 12.25
N GLU A 96 -5.05 26.54 11.51
CA GLU A 96 -5.80 25.31 11.29
C GLU A 96 -4.98 24.26 10.52
N GLY A 97 -5.03 23.02 10.99
CA GLY A 97 -4.25 21.92 10.42
C GLY A 97 -2.73 22.07 10.55
N ARG A 98 -2.23 23.03 11.35
CA ARG A 98 -0.78 23.22 11.57
C ARG A 98 -0.13 21.93 12.04
N ASN A 99 1.07 21.65 11.54
CA ASN A 99 1.82 20.43 11.84
C ASN A 99 1.03 19.13 11.54
N GLY A 100 0.14 19.18 10.54
CA GLY A 100 -0.71 18.04 10.17
C GLY A 100 -1.76 17.66 11.21
N ASN A 101 -2.09 18.54 12.17
CA ASN A 101 -3.10 18.28 13.18
C ASN A 101 -4.52 18.13 12.57
N PRO A 102 -5.43 17.37 13.21
CA PRO A 102 -6.82 17.26 12.77
C PRO A 102 -7.54 18.60 12.84
N VAL A 103 -8.40 18.87 11.85
CA VAL A 103 -9.35 19.98 11.83
C VAL A 103 -10.73 19.44 12.20
N LEU A 104 -11.33 20.04 13.24
CA LEU A 104 -12.65 19.64 13.73
C LEU A 104 -13.69 20.65 13.25
N VAL A 105 -14.63 20.18 12.44
CA VAL A 105 -15.76 20.99 11.99
C VAL A 105 -16.76 21.09 13.15
N PRO A 106 -17.28 22.30 13.49
CA PRO A 106 -18.27 22.46 14.55
C PRO A 106 -19.52 21.59 14.33
N ALA A 107 -20.08 21.03 15.40
CA ALA A 107 -21.25 20.13 15.31
C ALA A 107 -22.47 20.77 14.62
N LYS A 108 -22.65 22.09 14.75
CA LYS A 108 -23.71 22.85 14.07
C LYS A 108 -23.63 22.77 12.54
N ASP A 109 -22.44 22.55 12.00
CA ASP A 109 -22.17 22.52 10.56
C ASP A 109 -22.14 21.08 10.00
N PHE A 110 -22.45 20.07 10.83
CA PHE A 110 -22.33 18.65 10.49
C PHE A 110 -23.14 18.25 9.25
N TYR A 111 -24.39 18.69 9.13
CA TYR A 111 -25.23 18.36 7.97
C TYR A 111 -24.68 18.97 6.67
N LYS A 112 -24.20 20.21 6.74
CA LYS A 112 -23.56 20.89 5.60
C LYS A 112 -22.25 20.20 5.22
N MET A 113 -21.46 19.79 6.21
CA MET A 113 -20.24 19.02 6.02
C MET A 113 -20.51 17.71 5.28
N GLN A 114 -21.51 16.93 5.70
CA GLN A 114 -21.89 15.67 5.04
C GLN A 114 -22.37 15.89 3.59
N GLN A 115 -23.12 16.95 3.34
CA GLN A 115 -23.57 17.32 2.00
C GLN A 115 -22.38 17.66 1.09
N LEU A 116 -21.44 18.49 1.57
CA LEU A 116 -20.24 18.86 0.82
C LEU A 116 -19.26 17.69 0.66
N PHE A 117 -19.24 16.75 1.60
CA PHE A 117 -18.44 15.53 1.50
C PHE A 117 -18.76 14.74 0.23
N GLN A 118 -20.02 14.73 -0.23
CA GLN A 118 -20.41 13.99 -1.43
C GLN A 118 -19.76 14.53 -2.72
N ILE A 119 -19.33 15.79 -2.73
CA ILE A 119 -18.81 16.46 -3.93
C ILE A 119 -17.42 15.94 -4.32
N ASN A 120 -16.50 15.83 -3.36
CA ASN A 120 -15.13 15.35 -3.60
C ASN A 120 -14.79 14.04 -2.87
N ARG A 121 -15.73 13.48 -2.09
CA ARG A 121 -15.54 12.29 -1.22
C ARG A 121 -14.49 12.49 -0.13
N PHE A 122 -14.44 13.72 0.38
CA PHE A 122 -13.69 14.13 1.56
C PHE A 122 -14.28 15.42 2.13
N ASN A 123 -13.91 15.78 3.35
CA ASN A 123 -14.43 16.93 4.06
C ASN A 123 -13.91 18.25 3.49
N LEU A 124 -14.64 18.80 2.51
CA LEU A 124 -14.34 20.09 1.90
C LEU A 124 -14.31 21.23 2.92
N MET A 125 -15.18 21.21 3.94
CA MET A 125 -15.22 22.26 4.96
C MET A 125 -13.93 22.30 5.78
N ALA A 126 -13.41 21.13 6.16
CA ALA A 126 -12.12 21.04 6.84
C ALA A 126 -10.98 21.50 5.93
N SER A 127 -10.94 21.01 4.69
CA SER A 127 -9.90 21.40 3.72
C SER A 127 -9.87 22.90 3.46
N ASP A 128 -11.02 23.53 3.23
CA ASP A 128 -11.11 24.93 2.82
C ASP A 128 -10.68 25.92 3.90
N ARG A 129 -10.62 25.46 5.16
CA ARG A 129 -10.13 26.23 6.31
C ARG A 129 -8.64 26.05 6.56
N ILE A 130 -7.99 25.05 5.94
CA ILE A 130 -6.56 24.81 6.10
C ILE A 130 -5.75 25.68 5.13
N PRO A 131 -4.78 26.49 5.61
CA PRO A 131 -3.88 27.24 4.76
C PRO A 131 -3.14 26.37 3.73
N LEU A 132 -2.93 26.89 2.50
CA LEU A 132 -2.22 26.18 1.43
C LEU A 132 -0.77 25.84 1.79
N ASN A 133 -0.18 26.62 2.70
CA ASN A 133 1.18 26.49 3.18
C ASN A 133 1.26 25.90 4.61
N ARG A 134 0.25 25.15 5.07
CA ARG A 134 0.29 24.52 6.40
C ARG A 134 1.57 23.70 6.60
N SER A 135 2.10 23.70 7.83
CA SER A 135 3.24 22.85 8.19
C SER A 135 2.84 21.39 8.38
N LEU A 136 3.80 20.48 8.22
CA LEU A 136 3.69 19.04 8.45
C LEU A 136 4.81 18.60 9.41
N PRO A 137 4.62 17.49 10.14
CA PRO A 137 5.69 16.94 10.97
C PRO A 137 6.86 16.46 10.10
N ASP A 138 8.10 16.58 10.60
CA ASP A 138 9.25 15.93 9.96
C ASP A 138 9.26 14.45 10.33
N VAL A 139 8.86 13.61 9.37
CA VAL A 139 8.76 12.16 9.53
C VAL A 139 10.05 11.42 9.23
N ARG A 140 11.09 12.13 8.76
CA ARG A 140 12.36 11.52 8.37
C ARG A 140 13.10 10.97 9.58
N ARG A 141 13.74 9.83 9.39
CA ARG A 141 14.64 9.24 10.39
C ARG A 141 15.99 9.97 10.41
N LYS A 142 16.71 9.94 11.54
CA LYS A 142 18.06 10.54 11.68
C LYS A 142 19.02 10.11 10.55
N GLY A 143 18.98 8.82 10.16
CA GLY A 143 19.78 8.29 9.05
C GLY A 143 19.45 8.92 7.69
N CYS A 144 18.16 9.16 7.41
CA CYS A 144 17.72 9.86 6.20
C CYS A 144 18.24 11.30 6.19
N ILE A 145 18.07 12.04 7.30
CA ILE A 145 18.52 13.43 7.40
C ILE A 145 20.02 13.53 7.14
N LYS A 146 20.82 12.66 7.78
CA LYS A 146 22.28 12.64 7.62
C LYS A 146 22.72 12.31 6.19
N ARG A 147 22.05 11.36 5.53
CA ARG A 147 22.39 10.96 4.15
C ARG A 147 22.11 12.09 3.16
N TYR A 148 20.96 12.73 3.30
CA TYR A 148 20.46 13.68 2.30
C TYR A 148 20.82 15.14 2.59
N SER A 149 21.58 15.44 3.65
CA SER A 149 21.93 16.82 4.05
C SER A 149 22.93 17.52 3.12
N ALA A 150 23.69 16.78 2.32
CA ALA A 150 24.83 17.31 1.54
C ALA A 150 24.85 16.83 0.08
N LEU A 151 23.71 16.37 -0.46
CA LEU A 151 23.64 15.97 -1.87
C LEU A 151 23.71 17.21 -2.78
N GLY A 152 24.76 17.28 -3.59
CA GLY A 152 24.86 18.17 -4.74
C GLY A 152 24.69 17.39 -6.05
N ASN A 153 24.28 18.09 -7.11
CA ASN A 153 24.15 17.56 -8.48
C ASN A 153 23.16 16.40 -8.66
N LEU A 154 21.88 16.63 -8.34
CA LEU A 154 20.77 15.76 -8.74
C LEU A 154 20.09 16.29 -10.01
N PRO A 155 19.53 15.40 -10.88
CA PRO A 155 18.86 15.81 -12.11
C PRO A 155 17.59 16.62 -11.79
N ALA A 156 17.30 17.64 -12.60
CA ALA A 156 16.11 18.46 -12.39
C ALA A 156 14.84 17.70 -12.84
N THR A 157 13.74 17.90 -12.12
CA THR A 157 12.45 17.24 -12.40
C THR A 157 11.35 18.21 -12.85
N SER A 158 10.49 17.74 -13.76
CA SER A 158 9.17 18.32 -14.01
C SER A 158 8.13 17.56 -13.18
N VAL A 159 7.42 18.27 -12.31
CA VAL A 159 6.33 17.68 -11.52
C VAL A 159 5.03 17.77 -12.30
N ILE A 160 4.37 16.64 -12.55
CA ILE A 160 3.13 16.54 -13.32
C ILE A 160 1.99 16.18 -12.38
N ILE A 161 0.98 17.04 -12.31
CA ILE A 161 -0.22 16.86 -11.48
C ILE A 161 -1.44 16.85 -12.39
N VAL A 162 -2.09 15.70 -12.51
CA VAL A 162 -3.36 15.57 -13.25
C VAL A 162 -4.52 15.82 -12.30
N PHE A 163 -5.52 16.58 -12.76
CA PHE A 163 -6.73 16.83 -11.99
C PHE A 163 -7.97 16.83 -12.87
N HIS A 164 -9.10 16.44 -12.27
CA HIS A 164 -10.43 16.57 -12.84
C HIS A 164 -11.39 16.93 -11.71
N ASN A 165 -12.07 18.07 -11.79
CA ASN A 165 -13.04 18.51 -10.78
C ASN A 165 -12.50 18.48 -9.33
N GLU A 166 -11.20 18.78 -9.14
CA GLU A 166 -10.59 18.77 -7.81
C GLU A 166 -11.00 20.01 -6.99
N ALA A 167 -10.96 19.91 -5.65
CA ALA A 167 -11.15 21.07 -4.80
C ALA A 167 -9.98 22.05 -4.95
N TRP A 168 -10.29 23.36 -4.96
CA TRP A 168 -9.30 24.43 -5.02
C TRP A 168 -8.24 24.29 -3.91
N SER A 169 -8.71 24.04 -2.68
CA SER A 169 -7.88 23.92 -1.48
C SER A 169 -6.88 22.78 -1.56
N THR A 170 -7.30 21.58 -1.98
CA THR A 170 -6.40 20.41 -2.09
C THR A 170 -5.45 20.49 -3.27
N LEU A 171 -5.93 20.95 -4.44
CA LEU A 171 -5.11 21.12 -5.64
C LEU A 171 -3.95 22.08 -5.36
N LEU A 172 -4.27 23.28 -4.87
CA LEU A 172 -3.23 24.26 -4.60
C LEU A 172 -2.37 23.88 -3.39
N ARG A 173 -2.92 23.25 -2.34
CA ARG A 173 -2.07 22.76 -1.23
C ARG A 173 -1.04 21.74 -1.71
N THR A 174 -1.38 20.92 -2.71
CA THR A 174 -0.41 20.05 -3.39
C THR A 174 0.69 20.88 -4.05
N VAL A 175 0.33 21.85 -4.88
CA VAL A 175 1.28 22.74 -5.58
C VAL A 175 2.20 23.48 -4.60
N TYR A 176 1.62 24.10 -3.57
CA TYR A 176 2.38 24.82 -2.55
C TYR A 176 3.27 23.86 -1.74
N SER A 177 2.84 22.64 -1.45
CA SER A 177 3.69 21.65 -0.75
C SER A 177 4.92 21.28 -1.58
N VAL A 178 4.78 21.12 -2.90
CA VAL A 178 5.89 20.87 -3.83
C VAL A 178 6.84 22.07 -3.84
N ILE A 179 6.32 23.29 -4.02
CA ILE A 179 7.12 24.52 -4.07
C ILE A 179 7.89 24.73 -2.77
N ASN A 180 7.22 24.59 -1.62
CA ASN A 180 7.80 24.94 -0.32
C ASN A 180 8.82 23.93 0.19
N ARG A 181 8.81 22.69 -0.32
CA ARG A 181 9.59 21.57 0.24
C ARG A 181 10.47 20.85 -0.78
N SER A 182 10.64 21.42 -1.95
CA SER A 182 11.58 20.95 -2.97
C SER A 182 12.71 21.95 -3.12
N PRO A 183 13.99 21.52 -3.18
CA PRO A 183 15.09 22.42 -3.49
C PRO A 183 14.87 23.13 -4.84
N ARG A 184 14.97 24.46 -4.86
CA ARG A 184 14.58 25.29 -6.03
C ARG A 184 15.29 24.90 -7.33
N HIS A 185 16.55 24.47 -7.23
CA HIS A 185 17.38 24.07 -8.37
C HIS A 185 16.99 22.70 -8.95
N LEU A 186 16.31 21.84 -8.18
CA LEU A 186 15.83 20.53 -8.64
C LEU A 186 14.44 20.60 -9.26
N LEU A 187 13.65 21.64 -8.94
CA LEU A 187 12.30 21.81 -9.46
C LEU A 187 12.31 22.67 -10.73
N LYS A 188 12.32 22.00 -11.89
CA LYS A 188 12.36 22.65 -13.21
C LYS A 188 11.08 23.42 -13.50
N GLU A 189 9.95 22.75 -13.33
CA GLU A 189 8.60 23.28 -13.57
C GLU A 189 7.53 22.41 -12.90
N ILE A 190 6.32 22.95 -12.78
CA ILE A 190 5.11 22.23 -12.39
C ILE A 190 4.12 22.29 -13.55
N ILE A 191 3.60 21.14 -13.95
CA ILE A 191 2.62 21.00 -15.04
C ILE A 191 1.33 20.48 -14.45
N LEU A 192 0.30 21.34 -14.42
CA LEU A 192 -1.05 20.96 -14.04
C LEU A 192 -1.80 20.54 -15.30
N VAL A 193 -2.35 19.33 -15.34
CA VAL A 193 -3.13 18.85 -16.49
C VAL A 193 -4.60 18.73 -16.10
N ASP A 194 -5.43 19.61 -16.65
CA ASP A 194 -6.88 19.58 -16.50
C ASP A 194 -7.49 18.56 -17.48
N ASP A 195 -7.95 17.42 -16.95
CA ASP A 195 -8.71 16.42 -17.69
C ASP A 195 -10.18 16.83 -17.83
N ASN A 196 -10.41 17.99 -18.44
CA ASN A 196 -11.72 18.55 -18.76
C ASN A 196 -12.64 18.72 -17.53
N SER A 197 -12.19 19.48 -16.53
CA SER A 197 -13.01 19.85 -15.36
C SER A 197 -14.16 20.79 -15.73
N ASP A 198 -15.25 20.73 -14.99
CA ASP A 198 -16.45 21.55 -15.18
C ASP A 198 -16.50 22.75 -14.22
N ARG A 199 -15.70 22.74 -13.14
CA ARG A 199 -15.75 23.77 -12.10
C ARG A 199 -15.17 25.09 -12.58
N GLY A 200 -15.96 26.16 -12.48
CA GLY A 200 -15.58 27.50 -12.96
C GLY A 200 -14.29 28.04 -12.33
N PHE A 201 -14.09 27.83 -11.03
CA PHE A 201 -12.88 28.26 -10.33
C PHE A 201 -11.61 27.53 -10.78
N LEU A 202 -11.73 26.38 -11.47
CA LEU A 202 -10.58 25.67 -12.01
C LEU A 202 -10.16 26.20 -13.38
N LYS A 203 -10.86 27.17 -13.97
CA LYS A 203 -10.56 27.73 -15.31
C LYS A 203 -9.67 28.98 -15.17
N ASN A 204 -10.12 30.14 -15.62
CA ASN A 204 -9.33 31.38 -15.67
C ASN A 204 -8.74 31.76 -14.30
N ALA A 205 -9.49 31.59 -13.21
CA ALA A 205 -9.01 31.90 -11.86
C ALA A 205 -7.79 31.06 -11.46
N LEU A 206 -7.74 29.79 -11.86
CA LEU A 206 -6.57 28.94 -11.64
C LEU A 206 -5.38 29.40 -12.49
N ASP A 207 -5.63 29.72 -13.77
CA ASP A 207 -4.57 30.19 -14.69
C ASP A 207 -3.93 31.50 -14.19
N GLU A 208 -4.73 32.43 -13.68
CA GLU A 208 -4.25 33.68 -13.06
C GLU A 208 -3.48 33.42 -11.78
N HIS A 209 -3.97 32.52 -10.92
CA HIS A 209 -3.30 32.19 -9.67
C HIS A 209 -1.91 31.59 -9.90
N VAL A 210 -1.78 30.60 -10.80
CA VAL A 210 -0.51 29.88 -10.98
C VAL A 210 0.56 30.71 -11.71
N LYS A 211 0.16 31.69 -12.52
CA LYS A 211 1.10 32.63 -13.18
C LYS A 211 1.96 33.41 -12.20
N ASN A 212 1.44 33.67 -10.99
CA ASN A 212 2.11 34.47 -9.96
C ASN A 212 2.98 33.64 -9.00
N LEU A 213 3.14 32.33 -9.25
CA LEU A 213 3.97 31.47 -8.41
C LEU A 213 5.46 31.68 -8.70
N ASN A 214 6.30 31.47 -7.68
CA ASN A 214 7.77 31.59 -7.77
C ASN A 214 8.44 30.48 -8.60
N VAL A 215 7.68 29.44 -8.97
CA VAL A 215 8.10 28.33 -9.82
C VAL A 215 7.27 28.36 -11.10
N SER A 216 7.94 28.18 -12.25
CA SER A 216 7.28 28.06 -13.55
C SER A 216 6.20 26.99 -13.49
N THR A 217 4.95 27.43 -13.48
CA THR A 217 3.77 26.56 -13.36
C THR A 217 2.85 26.82 -14.54
N LYS A 218 2.53 25.77 -15.30
CA LYS A 218 1.63 25.86 -16.45
C LYS A 218 0.42 24.95 -16.28
N VAL A 219 -0.73 25.39 -16.79
CA VAL A 219 -1.93 24.56 -16.88
C VAL A 219 -2.16 24.13 -18.32
N LEU A 220 -2.18 22.82 -18.54
CA LEU A 220 -2.55 22.19 -19.80
C LEU A 220 -4.03 21.80 -19.74
N ARG A 221 -4.80 22.12 -20.77
CA ARG A 221 -6.24 21.86 -20.82
C ARG A 221 -6.54 20.82 -21.90
N SER A 222 -7.17 19.71 -21.51
CA SER A 222 -7.76 18.79 -22.47
C SER A 222 -9.13 19.32 -22.93
N GLY A 223 -9.39 19.30 -24.23
CA GLY A 223 -10.69 19.70 -24.80
C GLY A 223 -11.82 18.69 -24.58
N LYS A 224 -11.49 17.48 -24.10
CA LYS A 224 -12.44 16.43 -23.73
C LYS A 224 -11.91 15.62 -22.55
N ARG A 225 -12.76 14.90 -21.85
CA ARG A 225 -12.32 13.98 -20.78
C ARG A 225 -11.62 12.76 -21.38
N VAL A 226 -10.29 12.72 -21.26
CA VAL A 226 -9.41 11.68 -21.82
C VAL A 226 -8.98 10.65 -20.78
N GLY A 227 -9.12 10.94 -19.49
CA GLY A 227 -8.74 10.06 -18.40
C GLY A 227 -7.33 10.32 -17.85
N LEU A 228 -7.04 9.73 -16.69
CA LEU A 228 -5.78 9.88 -15.97
C LEU A 228 -4.58 9.52 -16.84
N VAL A 229 -4.62 8.36 -17.52
CA VAL A 229 -3.51 7.85 -18.33
C VAL A 229 -3.15 8.83 -19.44
N ASN A 230 -4.12 9.21 -20.26
CA ASN A 230 -3.91 10.12 -21.37
C ASN A 230 -3.56 11.55 -20.91
N ALA A 231 -4.12 12.01 -19.78
CA ALA A 231 -3.73 13.29 -19.20
C ALA A 231 -2.27 13.28 -18.69
N ARG A 232 -1.80 12.17 -18.09
CA ARG A 232 -0.37 12.01 -17.74
C ARG A 232 0.53 12.04 -18.98
N LEU A 233 0.10 11.42 -20.08
CA LEU A 233 0.83 11.48 -21.36
C LEU A 233 0.93 12.91 -21.91
N LEU A 234 -0.15 13.70 -21.85
CA LEU A 234 -0.12 15.12 -22.22
C LEU A 234 0.92 15.90 -21.39
N GLY A 235 0.93 15.69 -20.08
CA GLY A 235 1.90 16.32 -19.18
C GLY A 235 3.35 15.88 -19.46
N ALA A 236 3.56 14.58 -19.71
CA ALA A 236 4.88 14.01 -19.97
C ALA A 236 5.49 14.52 -21.29
N ASN A 237 4.66 14.64 -22.34
CA ASN A 237 5.10 15.18 -23.65
C ASN A 237 5.56 16.65 -23.54
N GLU A 238 4.94 17.40 -22.64
CA GLU A 238 5.19 18.82 -22.41
C GLU A 238 6.30 19.11 -21.38
N ALA A 239 6.80 18.08 -20.70
CA ALA A 239 7.79 18.18 -19.65
C ALA A 239 9.22 18.34 -20.19
N LYS A 240 9.99 19.21 -19.55
CA LYS A 240 11.37 19.58 -19.92
C LYS A 240 12.43 19.12 -18.92
N GLY A 241 12.05 18.63 -17.75
CA GLY A 241 12.95 18.06 -16.76
C GLY A 241 13.52 16.71 -17.21
N GLU A 242 14.72 16.38 -16.72
CA GLU A 242 15.38 15.09 -16.96
C GLU A 242 14.61 13.94 -16.29
N VAL A 243 13.95 14.23 -15.17
CA VAL A 243 13.10 13.29 -14.43
C VAL A 243 11.66 13.75 -14.47
N LEU A 244 10.72 12.83 -14.73
CA LEU A 244 9.29 13.05 -14.55
C LEU A 244 8.91 12.64 -13.13
N THR A 245 8.21 13.51 -12.40
CA THR A 245 7.65 13.18 -11.09
C THR A 245 6.15 13.37 -11.13
N PHE A 246 5.40 12.27 -11.02
CA PHE A 246 3.94 12.29 -11.01
C PHE A 246 3.42 12.41 -9.59
N LEU A 247 2.41 13.25 -9.39
CA LEU A 247 1.66 13.38 -8.13
C LEU A 247 0.16 13.48 -8.42
N ASP A 248 -0.66 12.92 -7.54
CA ASP A 248 -2.09 13.20 -7.53
C ASP A 248 -2.37 14.62 -7.00
N ALA A 249 -3.52 15.19 -7.35
CA ALA A 249 -3.92 16.56 -7.01
C ALA A 249 -4.36 16.81 -5.55
N HIS A 250 -4.21 15.80 -4.69
CA HIS A 250 -4.60 15.84 -3.28
C HIS A 250 -3.51 15.19 -2.43
N CYS A 251 -2.29 15.68 -2.63
CA CYS A 251 -1.08 15.24 -1.95
C CYS A 251 -0.48 16.38 -1.12
N GLU A 252 0.32 16.03 -0.11
CA GLU A 252 1.19 16.98 0.59
C GLU A 252 2.57 16.38 0.81
N CYS A 253 3.57 16.93 0.11
CA CYS A 253 4.96 16.52 0.23
C CYS A 253 5.52 16.89 1.61
N THR A 254 6.39 16.06 2.20
CA THR A 254 7.13 16.42 3.43
C THR A 254 8.47 17.07 3.11
N VAL A 255 9.15 17.58 4.14
CA VAL A 255 10.54 18.07 3.98
C VAL A 255 11.43 16.89 3.55
N GLY A 256 12.32 17.11 2.57
CA GLY A 256 13.28 16.12 2.09
C GLY A 256 12.67 14.98 1.26
N TRP A 257 11.48 15.17 0.70
CA TRP A 257 10.79 14.14 -0.08
C TRP A 257 11.42 13.90 -1.46
N LEU A 258 12.04 14.90 -2.07
CA LEU A 258 12.38 14.85 -3.50
C LEU A 258 13.75 14.21 -3.74
N GLU A 259 14.72 14.55 -2.90
CA GLU A 259 16.12 14.16 -3.03
C GLU A 259 16.33 12.64 -3.06
N PRO A 260 15.67 11.82 -2.20
CA PRO A 260 15.79 10.37 -2.27
C PRO A 260 15.26 9.76 -3.58
N LEU A 261 14.22 10.36 -4.17
CA LEU A 261 13.64 9.91 -5.43
C LEU A 261 14.62 10.18 -6.58
N LEU A 262 15.15 11.40 -6.65
CA LEU A 262 16.06 11.82 -7.71
C LEU A 262 17.43 11.16 -7.61
N GLU A 263 17.96 10.93 -6.40
CA GLU A 263 19.20 10.17 -6.18
C GLU A 263 19.07 8.73 -6.68
N ALA A 264 17.94 8.08 -6.41
CA ALA A 264 17.71 6.71 -6.82
C ALA A 264 17.67 6.59 -8.36
N VAL A 265 16.97 7.51 -9.03
CA VAL A 265 16.91 7.59 -10.50
C VAL A 265 18.26 7.98 -11.12
N SER A 266 19.03 8.87 -10.49
CA SER A 266 20.34 9.28 -11.03
C SER A 266 21.37 8.14 -10.99
N LYS A 267 21.32 7.28 -9.97
CA LYS A 267 22.18 6.10 -9.87
C LYS A 267 21.90 5.04 -10.93
N ASN A 268 20.64 4.91 -11.34
CA ASN A 268 20.26 4.04 -12.44
C ASN A 268 18.99 4.58 -13.12
N ARG A 269 19.14 5.02 -14.38
CA ARG A 269 18.05 5.60 -15.18
C ARG A 269 16.86 4.66 -15.36
N THR A 270 17.04 3.34 -15.21
CA THR A 270 15.98 2.34 -15.39
C THR A 270 15.15 2.08 -14.12
N ARG A 271 15.37 2.86 -13.07
CA ARG A 271 14.58 2.81 -11.83
C ARG A 271 13.33 3.68 -11.92
N VAL A 272 12.23 3.12 -11.44
CA VAL A 272 10.97 3.83 -11.16
C VAL A 272 10.78 3.84 -9.66
N VAL A 273 10.75 5.03 -9.08
CA VAL A 273 10.90 5.18 -7.63
C VAL A 273 9.67 5.88 -7.05
N SER A 274 8.98 5.23 -6.13
CA SER A 274 7.84 5.79 -5.39
C SER A 274 8.26 6.26 -3.99
N PRO A 275 7.65 7.33 -3.47
CA PRO A 275 7.78 7.68 -2.06
C PRO A 275 7.02 6.67 -1.19
N VAL A 276 7.27 6.70 0.12
CA VAL A 276 6.33 6.17 1.10
C VAL A 276 5.09 7.07 1.08
N ILE A 277 3.93 6.46 0.87
CA ILE A 277 2.67 7.18 0.80
C ILE A 277 2.04 7.21 2.20
N ASP A 278 2.06 8.38 2.80
CA ASP A 278 1.47 8.66 4.10
C ASP A 278 -0.01 9.00 3.96
N ILE A 279 -0.78 8.93 5.05
CA ILE A 279 -2.24 9.05 5.03
C ILE A 279 -2.64 10.46 5.44
N ILE A 280 -3.39 11.14 4.57
CA ILE A 280 -4.19 12.32 4.93
C ILE A 280 -5.62 11.85 5.14
N ASN A 281 -6.13 12.05 6.35
CA ASN A 281 -7.48 11.64 6.73
C ASN A 281 -8.54 12.41 5.92
N ASP A 282 -9.50 11.69 5.34
CA ASP A 282 -10.56 12.25 4.49
C ASP A 282 -11.58 13.13 5.23
N ASP A 283 -11.72 12.94 6.56
CA ASP A 283 -12.64 13.71 7.38
C ASP A 283 -11.98 14.90 8.09
N THR A 284 -10.85 14.66 8.76
CA THR A 284 -10.19 15.66 9.62
C THR A 284 -8.95 16.29 8.99
N PHE A 285 -8.48 15.80 7.84
CA PHE A 285 -7.22 16.22 7.21
C PHE A 285 -5.96 16.05 8.08
N SER A 286 -6.04 15.25 9.16
CA SER A 286 -4.88 14.91 9.96
C SER A 286 -3.88 14.10 9.13
N TYR A 287 -2.60 14.44 9.27
CA TYR A 287 -1.52 13.75 8.61
C TYR A 287 -1.01 12.59 9.49
N THR A 288 -0.99 11.38 8.95
CA THR A 288 -0.53 10.17 9.64
C THR A 288 0.54 9.49 8.81
N ARG A 289 1.72 9.31 9.40
CA ARG A 289 2.82 8.55 8.79
C ARG A 289 2.41 7.08 8.61
N SER A 290 2.67 6.53 7.44
CA SER A 290 2.44 5.13 7.10
C SER A 290 3.63 4.25 7.49
N PHE A 291 3.42 2.93 7.45
CA PHE A 291 4.46 1.96 7.77
C PHE A 291 5.38 1.71 6.58
N GLU A 292 6.67 1.99 6.74
CA GLU A 292 7.73 1.81 5.72
C GLU A 292 8.06 0.34 5.38
N LEU A 293 7.41 -0.63 6.02
CA LEU A 293 7.69 -2.07 5.86
C LEU A 293 6.65 -2.79 4.99
N HIS A 294 5.95 -2.03 4.14
CA HIS A 294 5.06 -2.58 3.13
C HIS A 294 5.68 -2.40 1.74
N TRP A 295 5.44 -3.37 0.88
CA TRP A 295 5.66 -3.27 -0.56
C TRP A 295 4.34 -3.34 -1.30
N GLY A 296 4.35 -2.88 -2.54
CA GLY A 296 3.21 -3.01 -3.45
C GLY A 296 3.26 -4.34 -4.21
N ALA A 297 2.14 -5.03 -4.27
CA ALA A 297 1.91 -6.22 -5.09
C ALA A 297 0.46 -6.21 -5.58
N PHE A 298 -0.07 -7.38 -5.96
CA PHE A 298 -1.43 -7.51 -6.49
C PHE A 298 -2.04 -8.87 -6.10
N ASN A 299 -3.36 -8.92 -5.97
CA ASN A 299 -4.11 -10.15 -5.76
C ASN A 299 -4.44 -10.87 -7.08
N TRP A 300 -5.12 -12.01 -7.04
CA TRP A 300 -5.48 -12.76 -8.26
C TRP A 300 -6.45 -12.01 -9.17
N ASP A 301 -7.21 -11.04 -8.65
CA ASP A 301 -8.09 -10.15 -9.41
C ASP A 301 -7.34 -8.96 -10.07
N LEU A 302 -6.01 -8.94 -10.02
CA LEU A 302 -5.19 -7.80 -10.49
C LEU A 302 -5.55 -6.48 -9.81
N HIS A 303 -5.96 -6.55 -8.55
CA HIS A 303 -6.06 -5.36 -7.71
C HIS A 303 -4.77 -5.15 -6.95
N PHE A 304 -4.27 -3.91 -6.95
CA PHE A 304 -3.10 -3.52 -6.17
C PHE A 304 -3.33 -3.74 -4.66
N ARG A 305 -2.29 -4.20 -3.96
CA ARG A 305 -2.27 -4.43 -2.52
C ARG A 305 -0.97 -3.96 -1.89
N TRP A 306 -1.10 -3.35 -0.71
CA TRP A 306 0.03 -3.16 0.21
C TRP A 306 0.17 -4.42 1.05
N LEU A 307 1.25 -5.16 0.86
CA LEU A 307 1.53 -6.39 1.61
C LEU A 307 2.64 -6.15 2.62
N THR A 308 2.55 -6.80 3.79
CA THR A 308 3.60 -6.75 4.80
C THR A 308 4.83 -7.52 4.33
N LEU A 309 6.02 -6.93 4.47
CA LEU A 309 7.27 -7.68 4.30
C LEU A 309 7.40 -8.75 5.38
N ASN A 310 7.93 -9.92 5.02
CA ASN A 310 8.17 -11.02 5.95
C ASN A 310 9.54 -11.68 5.70
N GLY A 311 9.87 -12.67 6.55
CA GLY A 311 11.03 -13.52 6.36
C GLY A 311 12.36 -12.77 6.17
N ARG A 312 13.06 -13.10 5.08
CA ARG A 312 14.38 -12.55 4.73
C ARG A 312 14.33 -11.06 4.41
N LEU A 313 13.38 -10.64 3.56
CA LEU A 313 13.27 -9.25 3.11
C LEU A 313 13.03 -8.28 4.28
N LEU A 314 12.21 -8.68 5.25
CA LEU A 314 11.99 -7.87 6.45
C LEU A 314 13.27 -7.69 7.28
N LYS A 315 14.12 -8.73 7.39
CA LYS A 315 15.39 -8.65 8.12
C LYS A 315 16.37 -7.70 7.43
N GLU A 316 16.58 -7.90 6.13
CA GLU A 316 17.42 -7.02 5.29
C GLU A 316 16.96 -5.56 5.39
N ARG A 317 15.64 -5.35 5.37
CA ARG A 317 15.05 -4.01 5.46
C ARG A 317 15.26 -3.34 6.82
N ARG A 318 15.25 -4.12 7.92
CA ARG A 318 15.54 -3.58 9.26
C ARG A 318 16.99 -3.14 9.41
N GLU A 319 17.90 -3.81 8.69
CA GLU A 319 19.32 -3.46 8.68
C GLU A 319 19.60 -2.23 7.80
N ASN A 320 18.85 -2.08 6.69
CA ASN A 320 18.99 -0.95 5.78
C ASN A 320 17.67 -0.21 5.54
N ILE A 321 17.37 0.71 6.46
CA ILE A 321 16.14 1.52 6.44
C ILE A 321 16.22 2.75 5.52
N VAL A 322 17.39 3.08 4.96
CA VAL A 322 17.63 4.32 4.22
C VAL A 322 17.60 4.12 2.72
N GLU A 323 18.18 3.03 2.21
CA GLU A 323 18.23 2.78 0.77
C GLU A 323 16.83 2.46 0.20
N PRO A 324 16.54 2.85 -1.06
CA PRO A 324 15.39 2.34 -1.78
C PRO A 324 15.39 0.81 -1.86
N PHE A 325 14.20 0.21 -1.83
CA PHE A 325 14.04 -1.24 -1.92
C PHE A 325 13.05 -1.63 -3.01
N LYS A 326 13.26 -2.81 -3.60
CA LYS A 326 12.47 -3.33 -4.72
C LYS A 326 11.05 -3.68 -4.27
N SER A 327 10.08 -3.34 -5.12
CA SER A 327 8.65 -3.63 -4.93
C SER A 327 8.09 -4.31 -6.17
N PRO A 328 7.34 -5.43 -6.05
CA PRO A 328 6.74 -6.11 -7.20
C PRO A 328 5.88 -5.17 -8.08
N ALA A 329 5.12 -4.30 -7.44
CA ALA A 329 4.31 -3.29 -8.10
C ALA A 329 4.34 -1.95 -7.36
N MET A 330 3.96 -0.88 -8.05
CA MET A 330 3.71 0.43 -7.45
C MET A 330 2.21 0.75 -7.41
N ALA A 331 1.82 1.62 -6.48
CA ALA A 331 0.45 2.16 -6.45
C ALA A 331 0.15 3.01 -7.70
N GLY A 332 1.18 3.64 -8.30
CA GLY A 332 1.09 4.36 -9.56
C GLY A 332 0.63 5.82 -9.46
N GLY A 333 0.05 6.25 -8.33
CA GLY A 333 -0.31 7.66 -8.09
C GLY A 333 0.92 8.58 -8.05
N LEU A 334 1.95 8.16 -7.32
CA LEU A 334 3.14 8.96 -7.02
C LEU A 334 4.41 8.19 -7.35
N PHE A 335 5.23 8.71 -8.27
CA PHE A 335 6.53 8.13 -8.61
C PHE A 335 7.39 9.10 -9.41
N SER A 336 8.70 8.87 -9.41
CA SER A 336 9.69 9.54 -10.24
C SER A 336 10.40 8.55 -11.16
N MET A 337 10.66 8.96 -12.39
CA MET A 337 11.33 8.14 -13.42
C MET A 337 12.07 9.02 -14.41
N ASN A 338 13.19 8.54 -14.97
CA ASN A 338 13.88 9.24 -16.04
C ASN A 338 12.96 9.42 -17.27
N ARG A 339 12.94 10.65 -17.81
CA ARG A 339 12.03 11.04 -18.90
C ARG A 339 12.28 10.26 -20.19
N GLU A 340 13.54 10.07 -20.57
CA GLU A 340 13.88 9.32 -21.79
C GLU A 340 13.49 7.85 -21.65
N TYR A 341 13.79 7.26 -20.49
CA TYR A 341 13.42 5.88 -20.20
C TYR A 341 11.90 5.67 -20.19
N PHE A 342 11.11 6.63 -19.70
CA PHE A 342 9.65 6.59 -19.78
C PHE A 342 9.17 6.45 -21.24
N PHE A 343 9.73 7.21 -22.18
CA PHE A 343 9.37 7.12 -23.59
C PHE A 343 9.96 5.90 -24.30
N GLU A 344 11.18 5.47 -23.96
CA GLU A 344 11.80 4.23 -24.47
C GLU A 344 10.95 3.00 -24.14
N LEU A 345 10.38 2.94 -22.94
CA LEU A 345 9.46 1.89 -22.55
C LEU A 345 8.10 2.00 -23.25
N GLY A 346 7.85 2.98 -24.11
CA GLY A 346 6.56 3.20 -24.74
C GLY A 346 5.53 3.81 -23.78
N SER A 347 5.97 4.73 -22.92
CA SER A 347 5.16 5.61 -22.07
C SER A 347 4.06 4.88 -21.29
N TYR A 348 2.79 5.25 -21.45
CA TYR A 348 1.66 4.44 -20.98
C TYR A 348 0.95 3.82 -22.20
N ASP A 349 0.18 2.76 -21.97
CA ASP A 349 -0.77 2.26 -22.96
C ASP A 349 -1.90 3.29 -23.17
N ASP A 350 -1.81 4.04 -24.27
CA ASP A 350 -2.70 5.16 -24.63
C ASP A 350 -4.17 4.75 -24.89
N GLN A 351 -4.40 3.45 -25.08
CA GLN A 351 -5.74 2.88 -25.22
C GLN A 351 -6.40 2.52 -23.88
N MET A 352 -5.69 2.63 -22.76
CA MET A 352 -6.32 2.52 -21.44
C MET A 352 -7.25 3.71 -21.20
N LYS A 353 -8.48 3.40 -20.77
CA LYS A 353 -9.53 4.40 -20.61
C LYS A 353 -9.64 4.83 -19.16
N ILE A 354 -9.81 6.14 -18.93
CA ILE A 354 -10.10 6.78 -17.64
C ILE A 354 -9.10 6.44 -16.52
N TRP A 355 -9.21 5.26 -15.91
CA TRP A 355 -8.42 4.86 -14.75
C TRP A 355 -8.48 3.34 -14.55
N GLY A 356 -7.41 2.76 -13.98
CA GLY A 356 -7.37 1.40 -13.48
C GLY A 356 -6.45 0.51 -14.30
N GLY A 357 -5.58 -0.24 -13.62
CA GLY A 357 -4.66 -1.21 -14.21
C GLY A 357 -3.35 -0.61 -14.74
N GLU A 358 -3.27 0.70 -14.95
CA GLU A 358 -2.08 1.36 -15.52
C GLU A 358 -0.85 1.24 -14.62
N ASN A 359 -1.06 1.17 -13.31
CA ASN A 359 0.00 0.99 -12.33
C ASN A 359 0.61 -0.41 -12.40
N LEU A 360 -0.22 -1.45 -12.57
CA LEU A 360 0.26 -2.83 -12.74
C LEU A 360 0.88 -3.04 -14.13
N GLU A 361 0.28 -2.49 -15.19
CA GLU A 361 0.85 -2.53 -16.54
C GLU A 361 2.27 -1.98 -16.57
N MET A 362 2.46 -0.76 -16.03
CA MET A 362 3.78 -0.15 -15.95
C MET A 362 4.72 -0.96 -15.06
N SER A 363 4.25 -1.49 -13.93
CA SER A 363 5.07 -2.30 -13.03
C SER A 363 5.60 -3.56 -13.71
N PHE A 364 4.72 -4.30 -14.39
CA PHE A 364 5.07 -5.51 -15.14
C PHE A 364 6.04 -5.19 -16.26
N ARG A 365 5.76 -4.15 -17.04
CA ARG A 365 6.63 -3.71 -18.13
C ARG A 365 8.02 -3.31 -17.64
N VAL A 366 8.11 -2.46 -16.63
CA VAL A 366 9.40 -2.02 -16.08
C VAL A 366 10.23 -3.23 -15.66
N TRP A 367 9.66 -4.14 -14.88
CA TRP A 367 10.38 -5.33 -14.42
C TRP A 367 10.76 -6.29 -15.54
N GLN A 368 9.80 -6.67 -16.39
CA GLN A 368 10.04 -7.64 -17.47
C GLN A 368 10.99 -7.08 -18.53
N CYS A 369 11.06 -5.77 -18.72
CA CYS A 369 11.91 -5.13 -19.73
C CYS A 369 13.22 -4.55 -19.14
N GLY A 370 13.69 -5.06 -18.00
CA GLY A 370 15.05 -4.83 -17.48
C GLY A 370 15.23 -3.61 -16.56
N GLY A 371 14.14 -2.95 -16.16
CA GLY A 371 14.14 -1.92 -15.13
C GLY A 371 13.83 -2.47 -13.74
N SER A 372 13.52 -1.56 -12.82
CA SER A 372 13.08 -1.93 -11.47
C SER A 372 12.10 -0.90 -10.89
N VAL A 373 11.13 -1.40 -10.13
CA VAL A 373 10.21 -0.59 -9.33
C VAL A 373 10.70 -0.60 -7.89
N GLU A 374 10.92 0.57 -7.30
CA GLU A 374 11.51 0.74 -5.98
C GLU A 374 10.69 1.72 -5.12
N ILE A 375 10.75 1.56 -3.80
CA ILE A 375 10.18 2.49 -2.82
C ILE A 375 11.33 3.16 -2.08
N ALA A 376 11.39 4.49 -2.10
CA ALA A 376 12.38 5.28 -1.38
C ALA A 376 11.85 5.61 0.03
N PRO A 377 12.37 4.95 1.09
CA PRO A 377 11.82 5.05 2.44
C PRO A 377 12.05 6.39 3.13
N CYS A 378 13.04 7.15 2.68
CA CYS A 378 13.32 8.49 3.20
C CYS A 378 12.45 9.57 2.54
N SER A 379 11.73 9.23 1.48
CA SER A 379 10.81 10.12 0.78
C SER A 379 9.39 9.85 1.25
N HIS A 380 8.73 10.87 1.79
CA HIS A 380 7.36 10.77 2.28
C HIS A 380 6.46 11.79 1.59
N VAL A 381 5.30 11.33 1.13
CA VAL A 381 4.26 12.19 0.58
C VAL A 381 2.92 11.74 1.14
N GLY A 382 2.21 12.65 1.81
CA GLY A 382 0.85 12.38 2.25
C GLY A 382 -0.11 12.36 1.07
N HIS A 383 -1.00 11.39 1.04
CA HIS A 383 -2.07 11.26 0.05
C HIS A 383 -3.42 11.20 0.76
N LEU A 384 -4.42 11.89 0.23
CA LEU A 384 -5.79 11.79 0.70
C LEU A 384 -6.47 10.56 0.09
N PHE A 385 -6.61 9.51 0.91
CA PHE A 385 -7.30 8.28 0.52
C PHE A 385 -8.81 8.46 0.64
N ARG A 386 -9.52 8.23 -0.47
CA ARG A 386 -10.99 8.26 -0.53
C ARG A 386 -11.56 6.86 -0.41
N LYS A 387 -12.72 6.72 0.23
CA LYS A 387 -13.47 5.44 0.32
C LYS A 387 -14.21 5.11 -0.98
N SER A 388 -14.56 6.12 -1.78
CA SER A 388 -15.18 5.97 -3.10
C SER A 388 -14.75 7.09 -4.05
N SER A 389 -14.88 6.86 -5.36
CA SER A 389 -14.51 7.84 -6.38
C SER A 389 -15.60 8.91 -6.57
N PRO A 390 -15.26 10.21 -6.59
CA PRO A 390 -16.20 11.27 -6.97
C PRO A 390 -16.40 11.40 -8.49
N TYR A 391 -15.65 10.64 -9.29
CA TYR A 391 -15.61 10.84 -10.75
C TYR A 391 -16.56 9.93 -11.48
N THR A 392 -17.17 10.44 -12.55
CA THR A 392 -18.02 9.66 -13.44
C THR A 392 -17.19 8.72 -14.33
N PHE A 393 -17.75 7.57 -14.68
CA PHE A 393 -17.14 6.60 -15.59
C PHE A 393 -18.10 6.39 -16.77
N PRO A 394 -17.89 7.07 -17.91
CA PRO A 394 -18.71 6.87 -19.10
C PRO A 394 -18.63 5.40 -19.55
N GLY A 395 -19.77 4.69 -19.55
CA GLY A 395 -19.81 3.23 -19.83
C GLY A 395 -19.74 2.33 -18.58
N GLY A 396 -19.63 2.91 -17.38
CA GLY A 396 -19.59 2.17 -16.13
C GLY A 396 -18.18 1.74 -15.71
N VAL A 397 -17.98 1.61 -14.40
CA VAL A 397 -16.66 1.32 -13.82
C VAL A 397 -16.20 -0.07 -14.22
N GLY A 398 -17.10 -1.07 -14.22
CA GLY A 398 -16.76 -2.43 -14.58
C GLY A 398 -16.22 -2.56 -16.00
N GLU A 399 -16.89 -1.95 -16.99
CA GLU A 399 -16.45 -2.04 -18.39
C GLU A 399 -15.08 -1.39 -18.62
N ILE A 400 -14.84 -0.23 -18.01
CA ILE A 400 -13.56 0.46 -18.12
C ILE A 400 -12.45 -0.30 -17.38
N LEU A 401 -12.65 -0.60 -16.10
CA LEU A 401 -11.63 -1.21 -15.25
C LEU A 401 -11.26 -2.60 -15.76
N TYR A 402 -12.25 -3.48 -15.97
CA TYR A 402 -11.97 -4.84 -16.44
C TYR A 402 -11.49 -4.87 -17.89
N GLY A 403 -11.88 -3.89 -18.72
CA GLY A 403 -11.28 -3.69 -20.04
C GLY A 403 -9.79 -3.38 -19.95
N ASN A 404 -9.39 -2.42 -19.12
CA ASN A 404 -7.98 -2.09 -18.91
C ASN A 404 -7.20 -3.27 -18.30
N LEU A 405 -7.74 -3.93 -17.27
CA LEU A 405 -7.09 -5.10 -16.66
C LEU A 405 -6.96 -6.28 -17.63
N ALA A 406 -7.93 -6.49 -18.52
CA ALA A 406 -7.81 -7.47 -19.60
C ALA A 406 -6.64 -7.13 -20.54
N ARG A 407 -6.40 -5.85 -20.85
CA ARG A 407 -5.21 -5.41 -21.61
C ARG A 407 -3.91 -5.76 -20.88
N VAL A 408 -3.86 -5.52 -19.56
CA VAL A 408 -2.70 -5.88 -18.74
C VAL A 408 -2.42 -7.38 -18.84
N ALA A 409 -3.45 -8.20 -18.61
CA ALA A 409 -3.32 -9.66 -18.65
C ALA A 409 -2.86 -10.15 -20.04
N LEU A 410 -3.53 -9.70 -21.11
CA LEU A 410 -3.24 -10.12 -22.49
C LEU A 410 -1.81 -9.79 -22.93
N VAL A 411 -1.23 -8.68 -22.44
CA VAL A 411 0.10 -8.24 -22.89
C VAL A 411 1.20 -8.81 -22.00
N TRP A 412 0.99 -8.88 -20.69
CA TRP A 412 2.09 -9.03 -19.73
C TRP A 412 2.04 -10.29 -18.88
N MET A 413 0.95 -11.08 -18.95
CA MET A 413 0.76 -12.26 -18.08
C MET A 413 0.88 -13.60 -18.80
N ASP A 414 1.22 -13.65 -20.08
CA ASP A 414 1.43 -14.92 -20.81
C ASP A 414 0.29 -15.93 -20.56
N GLU A 415 0.59 -17.19 -20.22
CA GLU A 415 -0.43 -18.19 -19.88
C GLU A 415 -1.23 -17.88 -18.60
N TRP A 416 -0.71 -17.05 -17.69
CA TRP A 416 -1.44 -16.61 -16.48
C TRP A 416 -2.61 -15.66 -16.81
N ALA A 417 -2.70 -15.15 -18.04
CA ALA A 417 -3.89 -14.45 -18.49
C ALA A 417 -5.13 -15.36 -18.43
N GLU A 418 -5.02 -16.64 -18.78
CA GLU A 418 -6.14 -17.60 -18.70
C GLU A 418 -6.56 -17.84 -17.26
N PHE A 419 -5.59 -17.90 -16.34
CA PHE A 419 -5.89 -17.96 -14.90
C PHE A 419 -6.73 -16.76 -14.47
N TYR A 420 -6.33 -15.55 -14.84
CA TYR A 420 -7.09 -14.34 -14.52
C TYR A 420 -8.52 -14.38 -15.10
N PHE A 421 -8.66 -14.74 -16.37
CA PHE A 421 -9.98 -14.80 -17.02
C PHE A 421 -10.88 -15.90 -16.47
N LYS A 422 -10.31 -17.01 -15.98
CA LYS A 422 -11.07 -18.09 -15.35
C LYS A 422 -11.80 -17.64 -14.08
N PHE A 423 -11.17 -16.77 -13.29
CA PHE A 423 -11.73 -16.29 -12.03
C PHE A 423 -12.44 -14.93 -12.15
N ASN A 424 -12.23 -14.21 -13.26
CA ASN A 424 -12.86 -12.92 -13.52
C ASN A 424 -13.69 -12.94 -14.82
N ALA A 425 -14.99 -13.27 -14.67
CA ALA A 425 -15.91 -13.41 -15.79
C ALA A 425 -16.14 -12.10 -16.58
N GLU A 426 -16.11 -10.94 -15.91
CA GLU A 426 -16.28 -9.65 -16.60
C GLU A 426 -15.07 -9.31 -17.47
N ALA A 427 -13.86 -9.53 -16.96
CA ALA A 427 -12.65 -9.36 -17.76
C ALA A 427 -12.59 -10.36 -18.93
N ALA A 428 -13.00 -11.61 -18.70
CA ALA A 428 -13.07 -12.63 -19.75
C ALA A 428 -14.01 -12.22 -20.89
N ARG A 429 -15.19 -11.67 -20.57
CA ARG A 429 -16.15 -11.16 -21.56
C ARG A 429 -15.60 -10.00 -22.40
N LEU A 430 -14.67 -9.22 -21.84
CA LEU A 430 -14.08 -8.05 -22.49
C LEU A 430 -12.78 -8.37 -23.24
N ARG A 431 -12.20 -9.56 -23.03
CA ARG A 431 -10.92 -10.02 -23.60
C ARG A 431 -10.80 -9.73 -25.10
N ASP A 432 -11.72 -10.25 -25.90
CA ASP A 432 -11.63 -10.17 -27.37
C ASP A 432 -11.96 -8.77 -27.92
N LYS A 433 -12.42 -7.86 -27.06
CA LYS A 433 -12.69 -6.45 -27.42
C LYS A 433 -11.48 -5.55 -27.24
N GLN A 434 -10.36 -6.06 -26.72
CA GLN A 434 -9.17 -5.26 -26.41
C GLN A 434 -8.08 -5.40 -27.50
N PRO A 435 -7.89 -4.39 -28.37
CA PRO A 435 -6.79 -4.42 -29.33
C PRO A 435 -5.44 -4.13 -28.65
N VAL A 436 -4.60 -5.15 -28.51
CA VAL A 436 -3.31 -5.06 -27.78
C VAL A 436 -2.07 -5.21 -28.67
N ARG A 437 -2.24 -5.25 -29.99
CA ARG A 437 -1.17 -5.53 -30.95
C ARG A 437 0.06 -4.64 -30.79
N SER A 438 -0.12 -3.32 -30.67
CA SER A 438 0.99 -2.37 -30.51
C SER A 438 1.81 -2.63 -29.25
N ARG A 439 1.16 -3.03 -28.15
CA ARG A 439 1.81 -3.36 -26.87
C ARG A 439 2.57 -4.68 -26.95
N LEU A 440 2.04 -5.67 -27.67
CA LEU A 440 2.75 -6.93 -27.94
C LEU A 440 3.99 -6.72 -28.81
N GLU A 441 3.89 -5.89 -29.86
CA GLU A 441 5.02 -5.53 -30.72
C GLU A 441 6.11 -4.78 -29.93
N LEU A 442 5.72 -3.86 -29.05
CA LEU A 442 6.63 -3.19 -28.12
C LEU A 442 7.33 -4.18 -27.19
N ARG A 443 6.58 -5.09 -26.54
CA ARG A 443 7.14 -6.12 -25.64
C ARG A 443 8.17 -6.99 -26.36
N LYS A 444 7.90 -7.37 -27.61
CA LYS A 444 8.84 -8.10 -28.47
C LYS A 444 10.08 -7.27 -28.82
N LYS A 445 9.90 -6.00 -29.20
CA LYS A 445 11.00 -5.08 -29.54
C LYS A 445 11.96 -4.87 -28.36
N LEU A 446 11.43 -4.73 -27.16
CA LEU A 446 12.20 -4.55 -25.92
C LEU A 446 12.78 -5.85 -25.36
N GLN A 447 12.50 -7.01 -25.99
CA GLN A 447 12.96 -8.33 -25.56
C GLN A 447 12.63 -8.63 -24.09
N CYS A 448 11.42 -8.25 -23.67
CA CYS A 448 11.02 -8.40 -22.28
C CYS A 448 10.90 -9.88 -21.88
N LYS A 449 11.17 -10.16 -20.61
CA LYS A 449 11.05 -11.48 -19.99
C LYS A 449 9.59 -11.92 -19.87
N SER A 450 9.38 -13.20 -19.59
CA SER A 450 8.05 -13.76 -19.35
C SER A 450 7.50 -13.36 -17.97
N PHE A 451 6.20 -13.56 -17.78
CA PHE A 451 5.55 -13.40 -16.49
C PHE A 451 6.02 -14.48 -15.49
N GLU A 452 6.35 -15.69 -15.95
CA GLU A 452 6.96 -16.70 -15.07
C GLU A 452 8.27 -16.21 -14.49
N TRP A 453 9.12 -15.61 -15.34
CA TRP A 453 10.37 -15.01 -14.88
C TRP A 453 10.12 -13.91 -13.85
N TYR A 454 9.08 -13.09 -14.05
CA TYR A 454 8.68 -12.07 -13.08
C TYR A 454 8.29 -12.70 -11.74
N LEU A 455 7.47 -13.74 -11.75
CA LEU A 455 7.08 -14.47 -10.54
C LEU A 455 8.30 -15.11 -9.84
N ASP A 456 9.23 -15.70 -10.58
CA ASP A 456 10.43 -16.35 -10.01
C ASP A 456 11.47 -15.36 -9.47
N ASN A 457 11.65 -14.20 -10.13
CA ASN A 457 12.81 -13.33 -9.89
C ASN A 457 12.45 -12.01 -9.21
N VAL A 458 11.23 -11.52 -9.39
CA VAL A 458 10.77 -10.25 -8.83
C VAL A 458 9.91 -10.47 -7.60
N TRP A 459 9.04 -11.49 -7.61
CA TRP A 459 8.12 -11.74 -6.50
C TRP A 459 7.99 -13.22 -6.12
N PRO A 460 9.08 -13.90 -5.70
CA PRO A 460 9.06 -15.33 -5.38
C PRO A 460 8.14 -15.70 -4.20
N GLU A 461 7.77 -14.73 -3.35
CA GLU A 461 6.83 -14.87 -2.24
C GLU A 461 5.35 -14.85 -2.69
N HIS A 462 5.09 -14.88 -4.00
CA HIS A 462 3.75 -14.88 -4.56
C HIS A 462 2.92 -16.11 -4.14
N PHE A 463 1.61 -15.94 -4.19
CA PHE A 463 0.63 -17.00 -3.99
C PHE A 463 0.06 -17.54 -5.31
N PHE A 464 0.66 -17.26 -6.48
CA PHE A 464 0.25 -17.91 -7.72
C PHE A 464 0.49 -19.43 -7.69
N PRO A 465 -0.39 -20.23 -8.32
CA PRO A 465 -0.19 -21.66 -8.48
C PRO A 465 1.09 -21.98 -9.26
N LYS A 466 1.76 -23.07 -8.90
CA LYS A 466 2.95 -23.62 -9.59
C LYS A 466 2.91 -25.14 -9.53
N SER A 467 3.71 -25.80 -10.37
CA SER A 467 3.82 -27.27 -10.38
C SER A 467 4.40 -27.85 -9.10
N ASP A 468 5.07 -27.01 -8.30
CA ASP A 468 5.74 -27.40 -7.06
C ASP A 468 4.84 -27.34 -5.82
N ARG A 469 3.60 -26.83 -5.94
CA ARG A 469 2.71 -26.53 -4.83
C ARG A 469 1.26 -26.90 -5.14
N PHE A 470 0.47 -27.16 -4.10
CA PHE A 470 -0.96 -27.40 -4.25
C PHE A 470 -1.70 -26.09 -4.57
N PHE A 471 -2.74 -26.18 -5.39
CA PHE A 471 -3.74 -25.13 -5.59
C PHE A 471 -5.14 -25.73 -5.69
N GLY A 472 -6.05 -25.26 -4.85
CA GLY A 472 -7.45 -25.70 -4.90
C GLY A 472 -8.20 -25.48 -3.59
N LYS A 473 -9.18 -26.35 -3.33
CA LYS A 473 -10.05 -26.28 -2.15
C LYS A 473 -9.53 -27.18 -1.04
N ILE A 474 -9.72 -26.76 0.21
CA ILE A 474 -9.48 -27.59 1.39
C ILE A 474 -10.83 -27.96 1.99
N VAL A 475 -11.24 -29.23 1.83
CA VAL A 475 -12.56 -29.72 2.19
C VAL A 475 -12.50 -30.50 3.50
N HIS A 476 -13.32 -30.13 4.48
CA HIS A 476 -13.48 -30.89 5.70
C HIS A 476 -14.32 -32.14 5.42
N VAL A 477 -13.78 -33.33 5.67
CA VAL A 477 -14.41 -34.59 5.25
C VAL A 477 -15.73 -34.85 6.00
N SER A 478 -15.81 -34.53 7.29
CA SER A 478 -17.01 -34.85 8.08
C SER A 478 -18.22 -33.97 7.75
N SER A 479 -18.02 -32.68 7.47
CA SER A 479 -19.12 -31.74 7.17
C SER A 479 -19.29 -31.46 5.68
N ASN A 480 -18.36 -31.93 4.84
CA ASN A 480 -18.32 -31.64 3.40
C ASN A 480 -18.32 -30.12 3.07
N LYS A 481 -17.76 -29.32 3.98
CA LYS A 481 -17.60 -27.87 3.84
C LYS A 481 -16.17 -27.51 3.50
N CYS A 482 -16.02 -26.40 2.79
CA CYS A 482 -14.72 -25.87 2.37
C CYS A 482 -14.23 -24.86 3.37
N LEU A 483 -12.92 -24.89 3.63
CA LEU A 483 -12.22 -23.78 4.25
C LEU A 483 -12.44 -22.54 3.40
N MET A 484 -12.77 -21.43 4.05
CA MET A 484 -12.93 -20.14 3.39
C MET A 484 -12.17 -19.09 4.18
N ARG A 485 -11.49 -18.19 3.48
CA ARG A 485 -10.87 -17.03 4.13
C ARG A 485 -11.95 -16.06 4.64
N PRO A 486 -11.68 -15.33 5.73
CA PRO A 486 -12.55 -14.24 6.16
C PRO A 486 -12.71 -13.18 5.05
N THR A 487 -13.94 -12.71 4.86
CA THR A 487 -14.25 -11.59 3.96
C THR A 487 -14.18 -10.23 4.67
N ALA A 488 -14.27 -10.22 6.01
CA ALA A 488 -14.15 -9.03 6.82
C ALA A 488 -12.72 -8.49 6.82
N LYS A 489 -12.56 -7.17 6.66
CA LYS A 489 -11.27 -6.50 6.69
C LYS A 489 -10.67 -6.59 8.10
N GLY A 490 -9.45 -7.10 8.20
CA GLY A 490 -8.65 -7.07 9.41
C GLY A 490 -8.03 -5.69 9.67
N THR A 491 -7.17 -5.59 10.67
CA THR A 491 -6.50 -4.33 11.08
C THR A 491 -5.60 -3.73 9.97
N TYR A 492 -5.06 -4.55 9.05
CA TYR A 492 -3.97 -4.12 8.14
C TYR A 492 -4.30 -4.17 6.65
N SER A 493 -5.53 -3.86 6.23
CA SER A 493 -6.05 -4.01 4.85
C SER A 493 -6.11 -5.44 4.28
N GLN A 494 -5.36 -6.37 4.87
CA GLN A 494 -5.47 -7.80 4.63
C GLN A 494 -6.62 -8.38 5.48
N PRO A 495 -7.41 -9.33 4.94
CA PRO A 495 -8.44 -10.01 5.71
C PRO A 495 -7.80 -10.79 6.85
N SER A 496 -8.30 -10.60 8.08
CA SER A 496 -7.82 -11.36 9.22
C SER A 496 -8.97 -11.77 10.12
N GLY A 497 -8.97 -13.01 10.57
CA GLY A 497 -10.03 -13.53 11.42
C GLY A 497 -9.85 -15.01 11.70
N TYR A 498 -10.82 -15.60 12.38
CA TYR A 498 -10.88 -17.05 12.54
C TYR A 498 -11.13 -17.71 11.19
N ALA A 499 -10.51 -18.87 10.98
CA ALA A 499 -10.85 -19.70 9.84
C ALA A 499 -12.34 -20.10 9.93
N ILE A 500 -13.03 -20.13 8.79
CA ILE A 500 -14.44 -20.48 8.69
C ILE A 500 -14.63 -21.60 7.68
N LEU A 501 -15.65 -22.43 7.93
CA LEU A 501 -16.08 -23.48 7.01
C LEU A 501 -17.41 -23.05 6.40
N GLU A 502 -17.48 -23.09 5.07
CA GLU A 502 -18.68 -22.77 4.31
C GLU A 502 -18.98 -23.82 3.27
N SER A 503 -20.21 -23.83 2.76
CA SER A 503 -20.59 -24.72 1.66
C SER A 503 -19.61 -24.57 0.49
N CYS A 504 -19.08 -25.69 0.01
CA CYS A 504 -18.14 -25.69 -1.10
C CYS A 504 -18.80 -25.14 -2.37
N ALA A 505 -18.25 -24.05 -2.91
CA ALA A 505 -18.81 -23.41 -4.09
C ALA A 505 -18.64 -24.32 -5.32
N LEU A 506 -19.71 -24.50 -6.11
CA LEU A 506 -19.65 -25.31 -7.33
C LEU A 506 -18.69 -24.69 -8.37
N ARG A 507 -18.75 -23.36 -8.52
CA ARG A 507 -17.79 -22.60 -9.33
C ARG A 507 -16.59 -22.19 -8.48
N PRO A 508 -15.38 -22.13 -9.05
CA PRO A 508 -14.20 -21.67 -8.33
C PRO A 508 -14.40 -20.25 -7.78
N LEU A 509 -14.50 -20.14 -6.46
CA LEU A 509 -14.60 -18.88 -5.74
C LEU A 509 -13.24 -18.57 -5.09
N LEU A 510 -12.66 -17.40 -5.38
CA LEU A 510 -11.31 -17.04 -4.91
C LEU A 510 -11.16 -17.11 -3.38
N SER A 511 -12.22 -16.82 -2.61
CA SER A 511 -12.19 -16.90 -1.14
C SER A 511 -12.05 -18.33 -0.59
N GLN A 512 -12.32 -19.36 -1.40
CA GLN A 512 -12.15 -20.77 -1.07
C GLN A 512 -10.93 -21.41 -1.74
N MET A 513 -10.13 -20.63 -2.48
CA MET A 513 -8.92 -21.11 -3.14
C MET A 513 -7.70 -20.89 -2.25
N PHE A 514 -6.95 -21.95 -2.02
CA PHE A 514 -5.73 -21.95 -1.21
C PHE A 514 -4.55 -22.49 -2.02
N VAL A 515 -3.37 -21.98 -1.70
CA VAL A 515 -2.10 -22.52 -2.14
C VAL A 515 -1.38 -23.11 -0.93
N MET A 516 -0.87 -24.34 -1.05
CA MET A 516 0.01 -24.92 -0.04
C MET A 516 1.39 -25.14 -0.63
N THR A 517 2.39 -24.39 -0.13
CA THR A 517 3.78 -24.49 -0.58
C THR A 517 4.44 -25.78 -0.06
N ARG A 518 5.58 -26.17 -0.66
CA ARG A 518 6.39 -27.31 -0.18
C ARG A 518 6.84 -27.16 1.27
N ASP A 519 7.06 -25.93 1.71
CA ASP A 519 7.45 -25.60 3.09
C ASP A 519 6.25 -25.66 4.08
N GLY A 520 5.07 -26.06 3.60
CA GLY A 520 3.89 -26.24 4.43
C GLY A 520 3.12 -24.95 4.73
N ILE A 521 3.35 -23.87 3.96
CA ILE A 521 2.63 -22.62 4.15
C ILE A 521 1.33 -22.68 3.34
N ILE A 522 0.19 -22.61 4.03
CA ILE A 522 -1.15 -22.55 3.41
C ILE A 522 -1.56 -21.08 3.32
N MET A 523 -1.71 -20.55 2.11
CA MET A 523 -1.93 -19.12 1.85
C MET A 523 -3.02 -18.84 0.81
N THR A 524 -3.52 -17.60 0.78
CA THR A 524 -4.48 -17.10 -0.23
C THR A 524 -3.96 -15.82 -0.90
N ASP A 525 -4.71 -15.31 -1.89
CA ASP A 525 -4.33 -14.17 -2.73
C ASP A 525 -4.30 -12.78 -2.11
N GLU A 526 -4.40 -12.70 -0.78
CA GLU A 526 -4.23 -11.44 -0.05
C GLU A 526 -2.98 -11.52 0.85
N SER A 527 -2.06 -12.45 0.57
CA SER A 527 -0.88 -12.77 1.38
C SER A 527 -1.23 -13.03 2.86
N VAL A 528 -2.30 -13.80 3.03
CA VAL A 528 -2.77 -14.28 4.33
C VAL A 528 -2.59 -15.79 4.39
N CYS A 529 -2.17 -16.26 5.56
CA CYS A 529 -1.76 -17.63 5.82
C CYS A 529 -2.62 -18.23 6.93
N LEU A 530 -2.82 -19.55 6.87
CA LEU A 530 -3.43 -20.32 7.95
C LEU A 530 -2.45 -20.37 9.14
N ASP A 531 -2.87 -19.84 10.27
CA ASP A 531 -2.06 -19.63 11.47
C ASP A 531 -2.76 -20.28 12.67
N ALA A 532 -2.02 -21.06 13.44
CA ALA A 532 -2.53 -21.63 14.68
C ALA A 532 -1.74 -21.10 15.88
N PRO A 533 -2.39 -20.41 16.84
CA PRO A 533 -1.70 -19.85 17.98
C PRO A 533 -1.11 -20.97 18.85
N GLU A 534 0.17 -20.85 19.21
CA GLU A 534 0.87 -21.81 20.08
C GLU A 534 0.29 -21.81 21.51
N ASN A 535 -0.12 -20.63 21.97
CA ASN A 535 -0.86 -20.44 23.22
C ASN A 535 -2.12 -19.60 22.95
N ASP A 536 -3.29 -20.15 23.28
CA ASP A 536 -4.57 -19.44 23.26
C ASP A 536 -5.15 -19.39 24.67
N THR A 537 -5.00 -18.25 25.33
CA THR A 537 -5.53 -18.04 26.69
C THR A 537 -7.03 -17.75 26.70
N GLN A 538 -7.65 -17.58 25.53
CA GLN A 538 -9.05 -17.17 25.41
C GLN A 538 -9.99 -18.34 25.13
N HIS A 539 -9.47 -19.47 24.64
CA HIS A 539 -10.28 -20.62 24.23
C HIS A 539 -9.75 -21.92 24.86
N LYS A 540 -10.67 -22.84 25.18
CA LYS A 540 -10.32 -24.19 25.70
C LYS A 540 -9.47 -24.99 24.71
N THR A 541 -9.71 -24.79 23.41
CA THR A 541 -8.93 -25.34 22.30
C THR A 541 -8.50 -24.20 21.38
N PRO A 542 -7.21 -24.09 21.02
CA PRO A 542 -6.72 -22.97 20.24
C PRO A 542 -7.40 -22.91 18.87
N LYS A 543 -8.06 -21.79 18.57
CA LYS A 543 -8.75 -21.58 17.29
C LYS A 543 -7.77 -21.16 16.20
N VAL A 544 -7.91 -21.76 15.03
CA VAL A 544 -7.10 -21.44 13.86
C VAL A 544 -7.59 -20.15 13.23
N LYS A 545 -6.65 -19.33 12.78
CA LYS A 545 -6.87 -18.01 12.20
C LYS A 545 -6.30 -17.96 10.79
N ILE A 546 -6.82 -17.04 10.00
CA ILE A 546 -6.22 -16.60 8.75
C ILE A 546 -5.76 -15.17 8.98
N MET A 547 -4.48 -14.90 8.78
CA MET A 547 -3.87 -13.59 9.03
C MET A 547 -2.63 -13.40 8.16
N ALA A 548 -2.03 -12.20 8.16
CA ALA A 548 -0.85 -11.88 7.35
C ALA A 548 0.25 -12.96 7.44
N CYS A 549 0.78 -13.35 6.29
CA CYS A 549 1.87 -14.30 6.19
C CYS A 549 3.15 -13.72 6.82
N SER A 550 3.66 -14.40 7.83
CA SER A 550 4.82 -13.97 8.63
C SER A 550 6.05 -14.87 8.44
N GLY A 551 5.85 -16.09 7.92
CA GLY A 551 6.89 -17.10 7.79
C GLY A 551 7.28 -17.75 9.13
N HIS A 552 6.54 -17.49 10.21
CA HIS A 552 6.74 -18.14 11.50
C HIS A 552 6.34 -19.62 11.46
N ASN A 553 6.92 -20.44 12.34
CA ASN A 553 6.61 -21.88 12.42
C ASN A 553 5.14 -22.15 12.76
N ARG A 554 4.46 -21.23 13.44
CA ARG A 554 3.00 -21.31 13.71
C ARG A 554 2.09 -21.24 12.46
N GLN A 555 2.67 -20.99 11.29
CA GLN A 555 1.98 -20.98 9.99
C GLN A 555 2.38 -22.17 9.10
N LYS A 556 3.17 -23.11 9.62
CA LYS A 556 3.66 -24.28 8.89
C LYS A 556 2.85 -25.51 9.22
N TRP A 557 2.36 -26.16 8.16
CA TRP A 557 1.50 -27.32 8.19
C TRP A 557 2.10 -28.44 7.36
N GLN A 558 2.03 -29.67 7.86
CA GLN A 558 2.37 -30.87 7.11
C GLN A 558 1.09 -31.60 6.74
N TYR A 559 0.92 -31.90 5.46
CA TYR A 559 -0.22 -32.69 4.99
C TYR A 559 0.23 -34.12 4.68
N ASP A 560 -0.53 -35.09 5.16
CA ASP A 560 -0.36 -36.51 4.84
C ASP A 560 -1.51 -36.94 3.92
N GLU A 561 -1.19 -37.28 2.68
CA GLU A 561 -2.18 -37.67 1.66
C GLU A 561 -2.91 -38.97 2.00
N GLN A 562 -2.27 -39.90 2.70
CA GLN A 562 -2.85 -41.20 3.04
C GLN A 562 -3.86 -41.05 4.19
N THR A 563 -3.46 -40.35 5.24
CA THR A 563 -4.32 -40.16 6.41
C THR A 563 -5.30 -39.00 6.24
N LYS A 564 -5.04 -38.10 5.27
CA LYS A 564 -5.76 -36.84 5.02
C LYS A 564 -5.68 -35.87 6.19
N ILE A 565 -4.56 -35.86 6.90
CA ILE A 565 -4.39 -35.09 8.13
C ILE A 565 -3.50 -33.87 7.86
N LEU A 566 -3.92 -32.72 8.39
CA LEU A 566 -3.11 -31.51 8.46
C LEU A 566 -2.52 -31.37 9.87
N LEU A 567 -1.21 -31.59 9.98
CA LEU A 567 -0.44 -31.48 11.22
C LEU A 567 0.18 -30.09 11.33
N HIS A 568 -0.08 -29.40 12.44
CA HIS A 568 0.57 -28.15 12.79
C HIS A 568 1.98 -28.43 13.32
N THR A 569 3.00 -28.01 12.58
CA THR A 569 4.40 -28.41 12.83
C THR A 569 4.96 -27.89 14.15
N SER A 570 4.54 -26.71 14.61
CA SER A 570 5.07 -26.13 15.86
C SER A 570 4.55 -26.83 17.12
N THR A 571 3.28 -27.26 17.12
CA THR A 571 2.64 -27.88 18.31
C THR A 571 2.51 -29.39 18.23
N GLY A 572 2.69 -30.00 17.05
CA GLY A 572 2.42 -31.42 16.82
C GLY A 572 0.93 -31.79 16.92
N MET A 573 0.03 -30.80 16.87
CA MET A 573 -1.42 -30.99 16.92
C MET A 573 -2.04 -30.99 15.53
N CYS A 574 -3.20 -31.63 15.38
CA CYS A 574 -3.90 -31.77 14.12
C CYS A 574 -5.02 -30.74 13.96
N LEU A 575 -5.23 -30.27 12.73
CA LEU A 575 -6.37 -29.43 12.39
C LEU A 575 -7.66 -30.25 12.54
N GLN A 576 -8.62 -29.71 13.27
CA GLN A 576 -9.90 -30.36 13.59
C GLN A 576 -11.05 -29.36 13.45
N SER A 577 -12.21 -29.83 13.01
CA SER A 577 -13.49 -29.12 13.20
C SER A 577 -14.56 -30.09 13.66
N LYS A 578 -15.41 -29.66 14.59
CA LYS A 578 -16.57 -30.41 15.08
C LYS A 578 -17.83 -29.65 14.72
N ASP A 579 -18.86 -30.32 14.22
CA ASP A 579 -20.23 -29.79 14.12
C ASP A 579 -20.34 -28.37 13.54
N ASP A 580 -19.63 -28.11 12.43
CA ASP A 580 -19.56 -26.80 11.74
C ASP A 580 -18.93 -25.64 12.53
N GLU A 581 -18.27 -25.92 13.65
CA GLU A 581 -17.49 -24.93 14.38
C GLU A 581 -16.22 -24.51 13.61
N SER A 582 -15.75 -23.29 13.90
CA SER A 582 -14.47 -22.78 13.41
C SER A 582 -13.34 -23.79 13.66
N PRO A 583 -12.45 -24.04 12.68
CA PRO A 583 -11.34 -24.97 12.86
C PRO A 583 -10.44 -24.63 14.05
N VAL A 584 -10.01 -25.67 14.76
CA VAL A 584 -9.12 -25.63 15.92
C VAL A 584 -7.93 -26.57 15.71
N ILE A 585 -6.90 -26.43 16.53
CA ILE A 585 -5.88 -27.49 16.68
C ILE A 585 -6.21 -28.35 17.90
N ALA A 586 -6.07 -29.66 17.76
CA ALA A 586 -6.32 -30.64 18.82
C ALA A 586 -5.34 -31.82 18.74
N ALA A 587 -5.27 -32.64 19.79
CA ALA A 587 -4.46 -33.86 19.77
C ALA A 587 -4.85 -34.76 18.59
N CYS A 588 -3.86 -35.31 17.90
CA CYS A 588 -4.07 -36.12 16.69
C CYS A 588 -4.68 -37.49 17.02
N THR A 589 -5.98 -37.63 16.81
CA THR A 589 -6.75 -38.86 17.06
C THR A 589 -7.11 -39.61 15.78
N LYS A 590 -6.83 -39.01 14.59
CA LYS A 590 -7.13 -39.56 13.25
C LYS A 590 -8.62 -39.82 13.00
N THR A 591 -9.49 -39.20 13.79
CA THR A 591 -10.95 -39.27 13.61
C THR A 591 -11.39 -38.57 12.33
N ILE A 592 -12.62 -38.85 11.88
CA ILE A 592 -13.19 -38.23 10.67
C ILE A 592 -13.19 -36.69 10.72
N ASN A 593 -13.35 -36.11 11.92
CA ASN A 593 -13.31 -34.66 12.20
C ASN A 593 -11.93 -34.00 12.04
N GLN A 594 -10.88 -34.80 11.81
CA GLN A 594 -9.51 -34.36 11.57
C GLN A 594 -9.05 -34.63 10.12
N LYS A 595 -9.96 -35.12 9.27
CA LYS A 595 -9.65 -35.43 7.88
C LYS A 595 -10.02 -34.26 6.97
N TRP A 596 -9.07 -33.87 6.14
CA TRP A 596 -9.16 -32.74 5.20
C TRP A 596 -8.73 -33.21 3.82
N LEU A 597 -9.60 -33.04 2.82
CA LEU A 597 -9.29 -33.35 1.43
C LEU A 597 -8.78 -32.10 0.72
N LEU A 598 -7.58 -32.19 0.14
CA LEU A 598 -7.04 -31.17 -0.75
C LEU A 598 -7.52 -31.49 -2.18
N GLU A 599 -8.56 -30.79 -2.62
CA GLU A 599 -9.12 -30.93 -3.97
C GLU A 599 -8.44 -29.97 -4.94
N SER A 600 -7.55 -30.51 -5.78
CA SER A 600 -6.81 -29.72 -6.76
C SER A 600 -7.73 -29.14 -7.83
N ILE A 601 -7.57 -27.85 -8.11
CA ILE A 601 -8.28 -27.18 -9.20
C ILE A 601 -7.29 -26.94 -10.35
N PRO A 602 -7.60 -27.38 -11.58
CA PRO A 602 -6.76 -27.06 -12.74
C PRO A 602 -6.64 -25.54 -12.89
N TRP A 603 -5.42 -25.04 -13.08
CA TRP A 603 -5.14 -23.61 -13.17
C TRP A 603 -4.39 -23.23 -14.46
N LYS A 604 -3.83 -24.22 -15.16
CA LYS A 604 -3.36 -24.13 -16.55
C LYS A 604 -4.42 -24.64 -17.50
#